data_AF-A0A7X7H846-F1
#
_entry.id   AF-A0A7X7H846-F1
#
_cell.length_a   1.000
_cell.length_b   1.000
_cell.length_c   1.000
_cell.angle_alpha   90.00
_cell.angle_beta   90.00
_cell.angle_gamma   90.00
#
_symmetry.space_group_name_H-M   'P 1'
#
loop_
_entity.id
_entity.type
_entity.pdbx_description
1 polymer ?
#
loop_
_entity_poly.entity_id
_entity_poly.type
_entity_poly.pdbx_seq_one_letter_code
_entity_poly.pdbx_strand_id
1 'polypeptide(L)'
;MPKVQFIDPSEVRKPGFVEFQPIAVNQYQKSVKDEKENFTDEEFKNIYHDMVLIREFETMLNLIKTKGEYNGTSYNHPGPAHLSIGQESAAVGMAWTLSVDDFIFGSHRSHGEILAKGMSAIHKLDDNELTSIMQNFFEGAIYEIVKKDFEG
;
A
#
# COMPACT_ATOMS: atom_id res chain seq x y z
N MET A 1 8.81 -5.93 18.73
CA MET A 1 8.06 -7.14 19.12
C MET A 1 8.10 -7.26 20.64
N PRO A 2 6.97 -7.33 21.35
CA PRO A 2 7.02 -7.73 22.75
C PRO A 2 7.64 -9.13 22.79
N LYS A 3 8.77 -9.28 23.52
CA LYS A 3 9.58 -10.50 23.50
C LYS A 3 8.89 -11.72 24.12
N VAL A 4 7.75 -11.54 24.77
CA VAL A 4 6.95 -12.62 25.36
C VAL A 4 5.47 -12.22 25.28
N GLN A 5 4.67 -12.99 24.55
CA GLN A 5 3.22 -13.04 24.78
C GLN A 5 2.97 -14.14 25.81
N PHE A 6 2.55 -13.77 27.02
CA PHE A 6 2.21 -14.75 28.05
C PHE A 6 0.86 -15.38 27.68
N ILE A 7 0.92 -16.61 27.18
CA ILE A 7 -0.26 -17.43 26.89
C ILE A 7 -0.41 -18.40 28.04
N ASP A 8 -1.41 -18.20 28.89
CA ASP A 8 -1.79 -19.14 29.95
C ASP A 8 -2.74 -20.19 29.37
N PRO A 9 -2.32 -21.46 29.21
CA PRO A 9 -3.17 -22.51 28.65
C PRO A 9 -4.43 -22.76 29.48
N SER A 10 -4.39 -22.48 30.79
CA SER A 10 -5.55 -22.64 31.66
C SER A 10 -6.64 -21.59 31.42
N GLU A 11 -6.27 -20.45 30.83
CA GLU A 11 -7.17 -19.36 30.46
C GLU A 11 -7.60 -19.46 28.99
N VAL A 12 -6.67 -19.58 28.05
CA VAL A 12 -6.99 -19.59 26.60
C VAL A 12 -7.66 -20.86 26.11
N ARG A 13 -7.66 -21.93 26.92
CA ARG A 13 -8.35 -23.20 26.63
C ARG A 13 -9.56 -23.45 27.54
N LYS A 14 -10.04 -22.44 28.27
CA LYS A 14 -11.26 -22.60 29.08
C LYS A 14 -12.43 -23.05 28.20
N PRO A 15 -13.23 -24.04 28.64
CA PRO A 15 -14.46 -24.37 27.97
C PRO A 15 -15.38 -23.15 27.92
N GLY A 16 -15.94 -22.87 26.74
CA GLY A 16 -16.82 -21.75 26.51
C GLY A 16 -17.33 -21.74 25.07
N PHE A 17 -18.09 -20.71 24.74
CA PHE A 17 -18.60 -20.49 23.39
C PHE A 17 -18.03 -19.17 22.87
N VAL A 18 -17.57 -19.18 21.62
CA VAL A 18 -17.30 -17.94 20.88
C VAL A 18 -18.58 -17.58 20.15
N GLU A 19 -19.33 -16.63 20.69
CA GLU A 19 -20.54 -16.11 20.06
C GLU A 19 -20.17 -14.90 19.20
N PHE A 20 -20.47 -14.96 17.90
CA PHE A 20 -20.26 -13.85 16.98
C PHE A 20 -21.50 -13.64 16.13
N GLN A 21 -21.75 -12.39 15.76
CA GLN A 21 -22.77 -12.05 14.77
C GLN A 21 -22.42 -12.70 13.43
N PRO A 22 -23.40 -13.12 12.61
CA PRO A 22 -23.13 -13.65 11.27
C PRO A 22 -22.18 -12.73 10.51
N ILE A 23 -21.05 -13.28 10.04
CA ILE A 23 -20.08 -12.52 9.26
C ILE A 23 -20.65 -12.37 7.85
N ALA A 24 -20.84 -11.13 7.42
CA ALA A 24 -21.28 -10.84 6.07
C ALA A 24 -20.22 -11.32 5.06
N VAL A 25 -20.59 -12.23 4.17
CA VAL A 25 -19.71 -12.75 3.10
C VAL A 25 -20.24 -12.27 1.76
N ASN A 26 -19.43 -11.51 1.01
CA ASN A 26 -19.76 -11.00 -0.33
C ASN A 26 -21.08 -10.18 -0.39
N GLN A 27 -21.51 -9.60 0.73
CA GLN A 27 -22.76 -8.82 0.80
C GLN A 27 -22.59 -7.37 0.32
N TYR A 28 -21.36 -6.92 0.11
CA TYR A 28 -21.10 -5.61 -0.48
C TYR A 28 -21.44 -5.64 -1.98
N GLN A 29 -22.59 -5.07 -2.33
CA GLN A 29 -23.12 -5.03 -3.70
C GLN A 29 -23.31 -3.60 -4.20
N LYS A 30 -22.77 -2.60 -3.48
CA LYS A 30 -22.83 -1.21 -3.88
C LYS A 30 -21.98 -0.97 -5.12
N SER A 31 -22.51 -0.15 -6.03
CA SER A 31 -21.79 0.33 -7.20
C SER A 31 -20.94 1.55 -6.84
N VAL A 32 -20.03 1.94 -7.74
CA VAL A 32 -19.25 3.19 -7.62
C VAL A 32 -20.18 4.41 -7.51
N LYS A 33 -21.35 4.38 -8.16
CA LYS A 33 -22.33 5.46 -8.07
C LYS A 33 -22.90 5.61 -6.66
N ASP A 34 -23.13 4.49 -5.97
CA ASP A 34 -23.66 4.48 -4.60
C ASP A 34 -22.63 4.94 -3.57
N GLU A 35 -21.34 4.90 -3.92
CA GLU A 35 -20.23 5.32 -3.06
C GLU A 35 -19.85 6.80 -3.23
N LYS A 36 -20.49 7.54 -4.15
CA LYS A 36 -20.27 8.99 -4.32
C LYS A 36 -20.67 9.84 -3.11
N GLU A 37 -21.42 9.28 -2.17
CA GLU A 37 -21.72 9.94 -0.89
C GLU A 37 -20.56 9.85 0.10
N ASN A 38 -19.64 8.90 -0.09
CA ASN A 38 -18.52 8.63 0.82
C ASN A 38 -17.18 9.19 0.31
N PHE A 39 -17.03 9.38 -1.00
CA PHE A 39 -15.81 9.85 -1.62
C PHE A 39 -16.10 10.89 -2.71
N THR A 40 -15.21 11.86 -2.82
CA THR A 40 -15.19 12.84 -3.91
C THR A 40 -14.69 12.20 -5.20
N ASP A 41 -14.99 12.85 -6.34
CA ASP A 41 -14.50 12.40 -7.65
C ASP A 41 -12.95 12.40 -7.71
N GLU A 42 -12.28 13.30 -6.99
CA GLU A 42 -10.82 13.35 -6.94
C GLU A 42 -10.22 12.22 -6.12
N GLU A 43 -10.82 11.90 -4.98
CA GLU A 43 -10.42 10.74 -4.18
C GLU A 43 -10.59 9.43 -4.96
N PHE A 44 -11.66 9.28 -5.74
CA PHE A 44 -11.81 8.12 -6.61
C PHE A 44 -10.71 8.02 -7.67
N LYS A 45 -10.30 9.15 -8.27
CA LYS A 45 -9.18 9.16 -9.21
C LYS A 45 -7.88 8.78 -8.53
N ASN A 46 -7.61 9.30 -7.33
CA ASN A 46 -6.41 8.97 -6.56
C ASN A 46 -6.38 7.49 -6.17
N ILE A 47 -7.48 6.94 -5.68
CA ILE A 47 -7.62 5.51 -5.37
C ILE A 47 -7.33 4.67 -6.63
N TYR A 48 -7.93 5.02 -7.77
CA TYR A 48 -7.71 4.30 -9.02
C TYR A 48 -6.28 4.43 -9.53
N HIS A 49 -5.72 5.64 -9.48
CA HIS A 49 -4.33 5.93 -9.83
C HIS A 49 -3.37 5.04 -9.04
N ASP A 50 -3.53 4.97 -7.73
CA ASP A 50 -2.65 4.20 -6.85
C ASP A 50 -2.76 2.70 -7.15
N MET A 51 -3.97 2.20 -7.46
CA MET A 51 -4.14 0.81 -7.90
C MET A 51 -3.43 0.52 -9.23
N VAL A 52 -3.52 1.44 -10.20
CA VAL A 52 -2.84 1.30 -11.50
C VAL A 52 -1.32 1.39 -11.35
N LEU A 53 -0.83 2.28 -10.49
CA LEU A 53 0.59 2.40 -10.18
C LEU A 53 1.14 1.08 -9.61
N ILE A 54 0.45 0.48 -8.65
CA ILE A 54 0.86 -0.83 -8.10
C ILE A 54 0.81 -1.91 -9.17
N ARG A 55 -0.26 -1.95 -9.99
CA ARG A 55 -0.37 -2.90 -11.10
C ARG A 55 0.80 -2.77 -12.06
N GLU A 56 1.19 -1.55 -12.43
CA GLU A 56 2.29 -1.30 -13.36
C GLU A 56 3.62 -1.72 -12.74
N PHE A 57 3.86 -1.39 -11.47
CA PHE A 57 5.06 -1.82 -10.75
C PHE A 57 5.18 -3.35 -10.71
N GLU A 58 4.11 -4.05 -10.36
CA GLU A 58 4.11 -5.53 -10.32
C GLU A 58 4.27 -6.14 -11.72
N THR A 59 3.70 -5.50 -12.74
CA THR A 59 3.85 -5.91 -14.15
C THR A 59 5.29 -5.70 -14.63
N MET A 60 5.92 -4.59 -14.27
CA MET A 60 7.34 -4.33 -14.52
C MET A 60 8.20 -5.44 -13.92
N LEU A 61 8.01 -5.77 -12.65
CA LEU A 61 8.77 -6.85 -11.99
C LEU A 61 8.57 -8.19 -12.69
N ASN A 62 7.34 -8.50 -13.11
CA ASN A 62 7.05 -9.71 -13.86
C ASN A 62 7.79 -9.75 -15.21
N LEU A 63 7.80 -8.64 -15.95
CA LEU A 63 8.47 -8.53 -17.25
C LEU A 63 9.98 -8.66 -17.09
N ILE A 64 10.57 -7.98 -16.12
CA ILE A 64 11.99 -8.15 -15.76
C ILE A 64 12.29 -9.60 -15.45
N LYS A 65 11.45 -10.28 -14.65
CA LYS A 65 11.73 -11.66 -14.23
C LYS A 65 11.63 -12.66 -15.36
N THR A 66 10.68 -12.46 -16.27
CA THR A 66 10.36 -13.41 -17.35
C THR A 66 11.09 -13.12 -18.65
N LYS A 67 11.49 -11.87 -18.89
CA LYS A 67 12.08 -11.39 -20.14
C LYS A 67 13.44 -10.71 -19.97
N GLY A 68 13.84 -10.36 -18.75
CA GLY A 68 15.12 -9.68 -18.48
C GLY A 68 15.12 -8.19 -18.88
N GLU A 69 13.95 -7.59 -19.09
CA GLU A 69 13.81 -6.19 -19.48
C GLU A 69 12.46 -5.60 -19.08
N TYR A 70 12.42 -4.26 -19.02
CA TYR A 70 11.20 -3.48 -18.97
C TYR A 70 11.43 -2.13 -19.68
N ASN A 71 10.52 -1.73 -20.58
CA ASN A 71 10.62 -0.50 -21.36
C ASN A 71 12.00 -0.26 -22.00
N GLY A 72 12.57 -1.31 -22.61
CA GLY A 72 13.90 -1.26 -23.26
C GLY A 72 15.08 -1.18 -22.29
N THR A 73 14.84 -1.16 -20.98
CA THR A 73 15.87 -1.22 -19.95
C THR A 73 16.10 -2.68 -19.57
N SER A 74 17.25 -3.22 -19.96
CA SER A 74 17.65 -4.58 -19.57
C SER A 74 18.03 -4.62 -18.09
N TYR A 75 17.49 -5.59 -17.35
CA TYR A 75 17.84 -5.84 -15.96
C TYR A 75 17.63 -7.32 -15.63
N ASN A 76 18.64 -7.94 -15.03
CA ASN A 76 18.55 -9.34 -14.59
C ASN A 76 18.29 -9.40 -13.08
N HIS A 77 17.13 -9.93 -12.70
CA HIS A 77 16.79 -10.17 -11.30
C HIS A 77 16.88 -11.68 -10.97
N PRO A 78 17.97 -12.15 -10.33
CA PRO A 78 18.16 -13.58 -10.06
C PRO A 78 17.24 -14.12 -8.96
N GLY A 79 16.76 -13.27 -8.04
CA GLY A 79 15.92 -13.65 -6.90
C GLY A 79 14.46 -13.99 -7.25
N PRO A 80 13.71 -14.65 -6.34
CA PRO A 80 12.27 -14.82 -6.49
C PRO A 80 11.53 -13.49 -6.28
N ALA A 81 10.43 -13.29 -6.99
CA ALA A 81 9.52 -12.15 -6.81
C ALA A 81 8.10 -12.66 -6.54
N HIS A 82 7.47 -12.19 -5.47
CA HIS A 82 6.09 -12.55 -5.11
C HIS A 82 5.15 -11.39 -5.46
N LEU A 83 4.48 -11.51 -6.60
CA LEU A 83 3.69 -10.41 -7.15
C LEU A 83 2.29 -10.35 -6.53
N SER A 84 1.77 -9.17 -6.21
CA SER A 84 0.40 -8.98 -5.70
C SER A 84 -0.62 -8.60 -6.78
N ILE A 85 -0.40 -8.99 -8.05
CA ILE A 85 -1.30 -8.67 -9.16
C ILE A 85 -2.71 -9.18 -8.87
N GLY A 86 -3.69 -8.28 -8.93
CA GLY A 86 -5.10 -8.55 -8.61
C GLY A 86 -5.49 -8.30 -7.15
N GLN A 87 -4.54 -7.86 -6.31
CA GLN A 87 -4.76 -7.54 -4.89
C GLN A 87 -4.55 -6.04 -4.60
N GLU A 88 -4.48 -5.19 -5.63
CA GLU A 88 -4.15 -3.78 -5.49
C GLU A 88 -5.19 -3.03 -4.64
N SER A 89 -6.47 -3.37 -4.81
CA SER A 89 -7.57 -2.77 -4.03
C SER A 89 -7.46 -3.05 -2.54
N ALA A 90 -6.92 -4.21 -2.14
CA ALA A 90 -6.72 -4.53 -0.72
C ALA A 90 -5.65 -3.64 -0.10
N ALA A 91 -4.53 -3.44 -0.80
CA ALA A 91 -3.44 -2.57 -0.34
C ALA A 91 -3.87 -1.10 -0.31
N VAL A 92 -4.44 -0.60 -1.40
CA VAL A 92 -4.88 0.81 -1.51
C VAL A 92 -6.03 1.10 -0.54
N GLY A 93 -7.05 0.23 -0.48
CA GLY A 93 -8.18 0.41 0.43
C GLY A 93 -7.76 0.44 1.89
N MET A 94 -6.85 -0.45 2.30
CA MET A 94 -6.25 -0.41 3.64
C MET A 94 -5.52 0.91 3.89
N ALA A 95 -4.56 1.27 3.03
CA ALA A 95 -3.74 2.47 3.21
C ALA A 95 -4.57 3.75 3.25
N TRP A 96 -5.61 3.83 2.42
CA TRP A 96 -6.53 4.98 2.36
C TRP A 96 -7.21 5.26 3.70
N THR A 97 -7.44 4.24 4.53
CA THR A 97 -8.06 4.39 5.85
C THR A 97 -7.07 4.69 6.98
N LEU A 98 -5.77 4.56 6.75
CA LEU A 98 -4.74 4.77 7.76
C LEU A 98 -4.27 6.23 7.84
N SER A 99 -3.90 6.71 9.02
CA SER A 99 -3.15 7.95 9.16
C SER A 99 -1.71 7.79 8.64
N VAL A 100 -0.96 8.89 8.51
CA VAL A 100 0.44 8.85 8.10
C VAL A 100 1.32 8.09 9.10
N ASP A 101 1.02 8.21 10.40
CA ASP A 101 1.79 7.63 11.51
C ASP A 101 1.50 6.15 11.78
N ASP A 102 0.43 5.60 11.18
CA ASP A 102 0.07 4.20 11.40
C ASP A 102 1.10 3.25 10.78
N PHE A 103 1.60 2.33 11.60
CA PHE A 103 2.54 1.30 11.16
C PHE A 103 1.83 0.18 10.41
N ILE A 104 2.39 -0.21 9.27
CA ILE A 104 2.00 -1.42 8.54
C ILE A 104 3.10 -2.48 8.69
N PHE A 105 2.68 -3.75 8.81
CA PHE A 105 3.59 -4.89 8.91
C PHE A 105 3.29 -5.85 7.78
N GLY A 106 4.04 -5.70 6.69
CA GLY A 106 3.88 -6.52 5.49
C GLY A 106 4.44 -7.94 5.63
N SER A 107 4.05 -8.78 4.69
CA SER A 107 4.54 -10.13 4.44
C SER A 107 5.58 -10.16 3.31
N HIS A 108 5.80 -11.34 2.71
CA HIS A 108 6.63 -11.50 1.52
C HIS A 108 5.96 -11.01 0.21
N ARG A 109 4.70 -10.57 0.27
CA ARG A 109 3.89 -10.09 -0.87
C ARG A 109 3.35 -8.68 -0.60
N SER A 110 4.24 -7.77 -0.24
CA SER A 110 3.85 -6.45 0.30
C SER A 110 4.43 -5.27 -0.47
N HIS A 111 4.82 -5.47 -1.74
CA HIS A 111 5.20 -4.36 -2.61
C HIS A 111 4.07 -3.33 -2.70
N GLY A 112 2.85 -3.80 -3.00
CA GLY A 112 1.66 -2.96 -3.07
C GLY A 112 1.35 -2.24 -1.76
N GLU A 113 1.59 -2.86 -0.60
CA GLU A 113 1.32 -2.24 0.70
C GLU A 113 2.23 -1.03 0.97
N ILE A 114 3.53 -1.15 0.67
CA ILE A 114 4.49 -0.06 0.86
C ILE A 114 4.18 1.09 -0.10
N LEU A 115 3.90 0.77 -1.37
CA LEU A 115 3.52 1.76 -2.38
C LEU A 115 2.22 2.48 -2.00
N ALA A 116 1.17 1.72 -1.65
CA ALA A 116 -0.11 2.28 -1.23
C ALA A 116 0.03 3.18 0.01
N LYS A 117 0.83 2.78 1.00
CA LYS A 117 1.07 3.59 2.20
C LYS A 117 1.81 4.89 1.88
N GLY A 118 2.82 4.83 1.01
CA GLY A 118 3.53 6.02 0.54
C GLY A 118 2.62 6.99 -0.22
N MET A 119 1.85 6.49 -1.19
CA MET A 119 0.89 7.31 -1.94
C MET A 119 -0.17 7.91 -1.03
N SER A 120 -0.75 7.12 -0.12
CA SER A 120 -1.71 7.64 0.84
C SER A 120 -1.11 8.72 1.75
N ALA A 121 0.17 8.65 2.09
CA ALA A 121 0.82 9.70 2.87
C ALA A 121 0.98 10.98 2.04
N ILE A 122 1.37 10.86 0.77
CA ILE A 122 1.47 11.99 -0.17
C ILE A 122 0.12 12.69 -0.32
N HIS A 123 -0.99 11.94 -0.44
CA HIS A 123 -2.33 12.54 -0.55
C HIS A 123 -2.82 13.25 0.72
N LYS A 124 -2.22 12.95 1.89
CA LYS A 124 -2.70 13.42 3.21
C LYS A 124 -1.85 14.49 3.86
N LEU A 125 -0.55 14.53 3.54
CA LEU A 125 0.37 15.53 4.05
C LEU A 125 0.23 16.83 3.26
N ASP A 126 0.48 17.96 3.91
CA ASP A 126 0.59 19.22 3.19
C ASP A 126 1.96 19.38 2.52
N ASP A 127 2.05 20.29 1.56
CA ASP A 127 3.24 20.51 0.76
C ASP A 127 4.47 20.94 1.59
N ASN A 128 4.27 21.65 2.70
CA ASN A 128 5.38 22.07 3.56
C ASN A 128 5.95 20.87 4.34
N GLU A 129 5.07 20.02 4.86
CA GLU A 129 5.47 18.78 5.53
C GLU A 129 6.18 17.83 4.56
N LEU A 130 5.62 17.61 3.36
CA LEU A 130 6.25 16.79 2.31
C LEU A 130 7.61 17.34 1.91
N THR A 131 7.71 18.64 1.66
CA THR A 131 8.98 19.30 1.30
C THR A 131 10.01 19.14 2.40
N SER A 132 9.62 19.33 3.66
CA SER A 132 10.48 19.13 4.82
C SER A 132 10.98 17.68 4.90
N ILE A 133 10.11 16.70 4.72
CA ILE A 133 10.50 15.27 4.70
C ILE A 133 11.52 15.01 3.58
N MET A 134 11.24 15.48 2.37
CA MET A 134 12.12 15.26 1.21
C MET A 134 13.50 15.91 1.38
N GLN A 135 13.56 17.11 1.96
CA GLN A 135 14.82 17.82 2.21
C GLN A 135 15.67 17.14 3.30
N ASN A 136 15.03 16.50 4.29
CA ASN A 136 15.74 15.89 5.41
C ASN A 136 16.05 14.40 5.20
N PHE A 137 15.24 13.70 4.39
CA PHE A 137 15.44 12.28 4.10
C PHE A 137 16.69 12.07 3.22
N PHE A 138 17.59 11.17 3.65
CA PHE A 138 18.90 10.95 3.03
C PHE A 138 19.64 12.25 2.70
N GLU A 139 19.64 13.20 3.64
CA GLU A 139 20.33 14.50 3.50
C GLU A 139 19.88 15.29 2.26
N GLY A 140 18.64 15.07 1.81
CA GLY A 140 18.07 15.76 0.67
C GLY A 140 18.59 15.26 -0.68
N ALA A 141 19.35 14.16 -0.73
CA ALA A 141 19.98 13.68 -1.96
C ALA A 141 18.96 13.43 -3.09
N ILE A 142 17.79 12.89 -2.76
CA ILE A 142 16.71 12.65 -3.72
C ILE A 142 16.04 13.97 -4.11
N TYR A 143 15.77 14.84 -3.13
CA TYR A 143 15.17 16.16 -3.36
C TYR A 143 16.00 17.01 -4.33
N GLU A 144 17.32 17.05 -4.16
CA GLU A 144 18.23 17.81 -5.03
C GLU A 144 18.30 17.28 -6.46
N ILE A 145 17.96 16.01 -6.70
CA ILE A 145 17.83 15.46 -8.06
C ILE A 145 16.51 15.94 -8.67
N VAL A 146 15.40 15.73 -7.97
CA VAL A 146 14.05 16.03 -8.48
C VAL A 146 13.84 17.54 -8.68
N LYS A 147 14.41 18.37 -7.80
CA LYS A 147 14.29 19.83 -7.83
C LYS A 147 14.89 20.47 -9.08
N LYS A 148 15.93 19.87 -9.68
CA LYS A 148 16.63 20.47 -10.83
C LYS A 148 15.74 20.69 -12.04
N ASP A 149 14.82 19.76 -12.26
CA ASP A 149 13.93 19.73 -13.43
C ASP A 149 12.47 20.05 -13.06
N PHE A 150 12.22 20.56 -11.85
CA PHE A 150 10.89 20.90 -11.38
C PHE A 150 10.54 22.36 -11.73
N GLU A 151 9.56 22.56 -12.61
CA GLU A 151 9.16 23.91 -13.10
C GLU A 151 8.04 24.59 -12.29
N GLY A 152 7.46 23.91 -11.29
CA GLY A 152 6.35 24.43 -10.47
C GLY A 152 5.20 23.45 -10.35
#